data_AF-A0A2D8S485-F1
#
_entry.id   AF-A0A2D8S485-F1
#
_cell.length_a   1.000
_cell.length_b   1.000
_cell.length_c   1.000
_cell.angle_alpha   90.00
_cell.angle_beta   90.00
_cell.angle_gamma   90.00
#
_symmetry.space_group_name_H-M   'P 1'
#
loop_
_entity.id
_entity.type
_entity.pdbx_description
1 polymer ?
#
loop_
_entity_poly.entity_id
_entity_poly.type
_entity_poly.pdbx_seq_one_letter_code
_entity_poly.pdbx_strand_id
1 'polypeptide(L)'
;MNGCTDKPEKLFGLIPNPSQLKIKNGTIELEGAIGLRYDRDDTNLSRISKQLSDRLADHGIKVSGKVDQVPILSLSKILPAQDDDPETYTLSISDQGIQLQSAGYAGLYYGL
;
A
#
# COMPACT_ATOMS: atom_id res chain seq x y z
N MET A 1 -7.24 -17.11 34.54
CA MET A 1 -6.91 -15.78 33.99
C MET A 1 -6.99 -15.87 32.49
N ASN A 2 -8.11 -15.43 31.90
CA ASN A 2 -8.31 -15.45 30.45
C ASN A 2 -7.67 -14.19 29.87
N GLY A 3 -6.48 -14.35 29.29
CA GLY A 3 -5.82 -13.27 28.58
C GLY A 3 -6.62 -12.94 27.32
N CYS A 4 -7.14 -11.72 27.25
CA CYS A 4 -7.61 -11.13 26.01
C CYS A 4 -6.44 -11.14 25.02
N THR A 5 -6.42 -12.09 24.09
CA THR A 5 -5.65 -11.93 22.86
C THR A 5 -6.36 -10.86 22.06
N ASP A 6 -5.90 -9.61 22.18
CA ASP A 6 -6.29 -8.55 21.26
C ASP A 6 -6.08 -9.05 19.84
N LYS A 7 -7.18 -9.16 19.08
CA LYS A 7 -7.11 -9.59 17.69
C LYS A 7 -6.17 -8.64 16.96
N PRO A 8 -5.14 -9.13 16.25
CA PRO A 8 -4.16 -8.27 15.59
C PRO A 8 -4.76 -7.24 14.62
N GLU A 9 -5.94 -7.56 14.06
CA GLU A 9 -6.73 -6.66 13.22
C GLU A 9 -7.13 -5.36 13.93
N LYS A 10 -7.41 -5.39 15.25
CA LYS A 10 -7.73 -4.19 16.03
C LYS A 10 -6.51 -3.30 16.28
N LEU A 11 -5.30 -3.86 16.27
CA LEU A 11 -4.06 -3.12 16.56
C LEU A 11 -3.71 -2.10 15.46
N PHE A 12 -4.19 -2.30 14.23
CA PHE A 12 -3.89 -1.42 13.10
C PHE A 12 -5.09 -0.57 12.63
N GLY A 13 -6.27 -0.76 13.23
CA GLY A 13 -7.46 0.05 12.90
C GLY A 13 -7.90 -0.02 11.43
N LEU A 14 -7.59 -1.11 10.74
CA LEU A 14 -7.95 -1.29 9.32
C LEU A 14 -9.46 -1.50 9.19
N ILE A 15 -10.11 -0.64 8.41
CA ILE A 15 -11.56 -0.67 8.16
C ILE A 15 -11.81 -0.47 6.65
N PRO A 16 -12.53 -1.37 5.97
CA PRO A 16 -13.07 -2.63 6.48
C PRO A 16 -11.96 -3.63 6.84
N ASN A 17 -12.29 -4.67 7.63
CA ASN A 17 -11.34 -5.72 7.93
C ASN A 17 -10.91 -6.43 6.63
N PRO A 18 -9.60 -6.62 6.40
CA PRO A 18 -9.13 -7.33 5.21
C PRO A 18 -9.58 -8.80 5.25
N SER A 19 -9.84 -9.38 4.08
CA SER A 19 -10.24 -10.78 3.94
C SER A 19 -9.17 -11.75 4.47
N GLN A 20 -7.90 -11.37 4.38
CA GLN A 20 -6.75 -12.09 4.93
C GLN A 20 -5.73 -11.09 5.50
N LEU A 21 -5.19 -11.38 6.68
CA LEU A 21 -4.14 -10.59 7.32
C LEU A 21 -3.06 -11.49 7.91
N LYS A 22 -1.80 -11.21 7.58
CA LYS A 22 -0.63 -11.87 8.16
C LYS A 22 0.34 -10.83 8.69
N ILE A 23 0.62 -10.90 9.98
CA ILE A 23 1.56 -9.98 10.66
C ILE A 23 2.85 -10.72 10.96
N LYS A 24 3.96 -10.04 10.72
CA LYS A 24 5.32 -10.47 11.08
C LYS A 24 6.01 -9.33 11.81
N ASN A 25 6.88 -9.66 12.76
CA ASN A 25 7.67 -8.65 13.46
C ASN A 25 8.66 -7.99 12.50
N GLY A 26 8.75 -6.67 12.55
CA GLY A 26 9.63 -5.84 11.74
C GLY A 26 9.27 -4.37 11.87
N THR A 27 10.09 -3.51 11.28
CA THR A 27 9.89 -2.05 11.28
C THR A 27 10.24 -1.50 9.90
N ILE A 28 9.50 -0.48 9.48
CA ILE A 28 9.84 0.38 8.35
C ILE A 28 9.89 1.81 8.87
N GLU A 29 10.94 2.56 8.52
CA GLU A 29 11.11 3.94 8.95
C GLU A 29 10.92 4.88 7.76
N LEU A 30 9.93 5.76 7.84
CA LEU A 30 9.67 6.79 6.83
C LEU A 30 10.33 8.09 7.31
N GLU A 31 11.51 8.42 6.81
CA GLU A 31 12.25 9.66 7.17
C GLU A 31 11.65 10.93 6.52
N GLY A 32 10.34 11.11 6.62
CA GLY A 32 9.62 12.23 6.01
C GLY A 32 9.60 12.21 4.47
N ALA A 33 10.09 11.15 3.84
CA ALA A 33 10.04 10.95 2.41
C ALA A 33 9.84 9.48 2.03
N ILE A 34 9.20 9.25 0.89
CA ILE A 34 8.97 7.92 0.30
C ILE A 34 9.17 7.99 -1.22
N GLY A 35 9.74 6.95 -1.81
CA GLY A 35 9.82 6.79 -3.26
C GLY A 35 8.51 6.21 -3.78
N LEU A 36 8.01 6.69 -4.92
CA LEU A 36 6.79 6.16 -5.54
C LEU A 36 7.12 5.54 -6.91
N ARG A 37 6.85 4.24 -7.07
CA ARG A 37 7.11 3.47 -8.29
C ARG A 37 5.80 2.93 -8.87
N TYR A 38 5.53 3.22 -10.13
CA TYR A 38 4.38 2.74 -10.89
C TYR A 38 4.67 2.91 -12.39
N ASP A 39 3.87 2.28 -13.24
CA ASP A 39 3.93 2.50 -14.69
C ASP A 39 3.40 3.90 -15.02
N ARG A 40 4.29 4.78 -15.49
CA ARG A 40 3.95 6.18 -15.79
C ARG A 40 3.20 6.36 -17.10
N ASP A 41 3.23 5.37 -17.98
CA ASP A 41 2.46 5.38 -19.23
C ASP A 41 0.99 5.02 -18.97
N ASP A 42 0.69 4.43 -17.80
CA ASP A 42 -0.67 4.20 -17.33
C ASP A 42 -1.29 5.47 -16.75
N THR A 43 -2.25 6.02 -17.48
CA THR A 43 -2.95 7.27 -17.11
C THR A 43 -3.75 7.13 -15.81
N ASN A 44 -4.29 5.95 -15.51
CA ASN A 44 -5.07 5.74 -14.29
C ASN A 44 -4.14 5.62 -13.08
N LEU A 45 -3.03 4.88 -13.20
CA LEU A 45 -2.02 4.84 -12.14
C LEU A 45 -1.41 6.21 -11.88
N SER A 46 -1.21 7.01 -12.92
CA SER A 46 -0.73 8.39 -12.78
C SER A 46 -1.69 9.26 -11.95
N ARG A 47 -3.00 9.12 -12.16
CA ARG A 47 -4.02 9.84 -11.37
C ARG A 47 -4.08 9.38 -9.92
N ILE A 48 -4.10 8.07 -9.69
CA ILE A 48 -4.09 7.48 -8.35
C ILE A 48 -2.82 7.89 -7.59
N SER A 49 -1.66 7.80 -8.24
CA SER A 49 -0.37 8.20 -7.69
C SER A 49 -0.31 9.66 -7.32
N LYS A 50 -0.93 10.53 -8.13
CA LYS A 50 -1.06 11.96 -7.81
C LYS A 50 -1.91 12.19 -6.56
N GLN A 51 -3.09 11.58 -6.47
CA GLN A 51 -3.97 11.70 -5.30
C GLN A 51 -3.27 11.24 -4.02
N LEU A 52 -2.55 10.12 -4.10
CA LEU A 52 -1.74 9.63 -3.00
C LEU A 52 -0.64 10.61 -2.60
N SER A 53 0.08 11.16 -3.58
CA SER A 53 1.16 12.13 -3.33
C SER A 53 0.63 13.37 -2.62
N ASP A 54 -0.52 13.87 -3.06
CA ASP A 54 -1.19 15.04 -2.47
C ASP A 54 -1.60 14.71 -1.00
N ARG A 55 -2.18 13.52 -0.74
CA ARG A 55 -2.55 13.07 0.61
C ARG A 55 -1.35 12.83 1.54
N LEU A 56 -0.25 12.30 1.03
CA LEU A 56 0.99 12.12 1.81
C LEU A 56 1.58 13.48 2.22
N ALA A 57 1.49 14.49 1.35
CA ALA A 57 1.95 15.84 1.65
C ALA A 57 1.16 16.48 2.80
N ASP A 58 -0.15 16.22 2.90
CA ASP A 58 -0.99 16.65 4.04
C ASP A 58 -0.50 16.08 5.38
N HIS A 59 0.21 14.95 5.35
CA HIS A 59 0.83 14.31 6.50
C HIS A 59 2.34 14.59 6.63
N GLY A 60 2.87 15.54 5.85
CA GLY A 60 4.28 15.92 5.90
C GLY A 60 5.26 14.92 5.26
N ILE A 61 4.75 13.91 4.55
CA ILE A 61 5.56 12.92 3.84
C ILE A 61 5.73 13.37 2.39
N LYS A 62 6.97 13.54 1.96
CA LYS A 62 7.29 13.96 0.59
C LYS A 62 7.46 12.75 -0.33
N VAL A 63 6.86 12.80 -1.52
CA VAL A 63 7.19 11.83 -2.57
C VAL A 63 8.51 12.24 -3.23
N SER A 64 9.53 11.42 -3.06
CA SER A 64 10.86 11.62 -3.61
C SER A 64 10.99 10.96 -4.98
N GLY A 65 11.61 11.67 -5.94
CA GLY A 65 12.05 11.07 -7.20
C GLY A 65 13.32 10.21 -7.06
N LYS A 66 13.99 10.24 -5.90
CA LYS A 66 15.23 9.49 -5.62
C LYS A 66 14.88 8.19 -4.92
N VAL A 67 14.53 7.17 -5.71
CA VAL A 67 13.92 5.93 -5.24
C VAL A 67 14.88 5.03 -4.45
N ASP A 68 16.19 5.23 -4.53
CA ASP A 68 17.20 4.33 -3.96
C ASP A 68 17.63 4.67 -2.51
N GLN A 69 17.14 5.78 -1.95
CA GLN A 69 17.58 6.33 -0.66
C GLN A 69 16.44 6.45 0.37
N VAL A 70 15.23 6.05 0.00
CA VAL A 70 14.04 6.13 0.84
C VAL A 70 13.24 4.85 0.65
N PRO A 71 12.39 4.48 1.63
CA PRO A 71 11.45 3.38 1.45
C PRO A 71 10.62 3.60 0.18
N ILE A 72 10.32 2.51 -0.54
CA ILE A 72 9.63 2.58 -1.83
C ILE A 72 8.21 2.06 -1.64
N LEU A 73 7.22 2.83 -2.07
CA LEU A 73 5.88 2.34 -2.34
C LEU A 73 5.77 2.00 -3.83
N SER A 74 5.55 0.73 -4.14
CA SER A 74 5.37 0.22 -5.49
C SER A 74 3.88 -0.08 -5.73
N LEU A 75 3.29 0.57 -6.73
CA LEU A 75 1.94 0.30 -7.20
C LEU A 75 2.03 -0.51 -8.48
N SER A 76 1.33 -1.64 -8.57
CA SER A 76 1.38 -2.48 -9.76
C SER A 76 -0.01 -3.02 -10.11
N LYS A 77 -0.47 -2.69 -11.31
CA LYS A 77 -1.60 -3.38 -11.90
C LYS A 77 -1.10 -4.71 -12.47
N ILE A 78 -1.62 -5.81 -11.95
CA ILE A 78 -1.27 -7.16 -12.42
C ILE A 78 -2.27 -7.63 -13.46
N LEU A 79 -1.89 -8.66 -14.22
CA LEU A 79 -2.83 -9.34 -15.11
C LEU A 79 -3.85 -10.10 -14.25
N PRO A 80 -5.15 -9.93 -14.48
CA PRO A 80 -6.17 -10.70 -13.76
C PRO A 80 -6.01 -12.19 -14.04
N ALA A 81 -6.08 -13.01 -13.00
CA ALA A 81 -6.39 -14.41 -13.15
C ALA A 81 -7.86 -14.60 -13.58
N GLN A 82 -8.21 -15.82 -13.99
CA GLN A 82 -9.60 -16.16 -14.30
C GLN A 82 -10.44 -15.97 -13.02
N ASP A 83 -11.49 -15.15 -13.11
CA ASP A 83 -12.41 -14.77 -12.01
C ASP A 83 -11.85 -13.81 -10.94
N ASP A 84 -10.75 -13.11 -11.20
CA ASP A 84 -10.28 -12.05 -10.29
C ASP A 84 -11.27 -10.88 -10.22
N ASP A 85 -11.69 -10.53 -9.01
CA ASP A 85 -12.44 -9.31 -8.74
C ASP A 85 -11.52 -8.08 -8.90
N PRO A 86 -11.86 -7.10 -9.76
CA PRO A 86 -11.04 -5.91 -9.99
C PRO A 86 -10.86 -5.00 -8.76
N GLU A 87 -11.63 -5.21 -7.69
CA GLU A 87 -11.52 -4.51 -6.41
C GLU A 87 -10.58 -5.22 -5.42
N THR A 88 -10.19 -6.47 -5.69
CA THR A 88 -9.26 -7.22 -4.83
C THR A 88 -7.86 -6.63 -4.91
N TYR A 89 -7.19 -6.49 -3.76
CA TYR A 89 -5.81 -6.03 -3.69
C TYR A 89 -4.99 -6.87 -2.71
N THR A 90 -3.67 -6.80 -2.86
CA THR A 90 -2.70 -7.33 -1.91
C THR A 90 -1.75 -6.21 -1.51
N LEU A 91 -1.71 -5.92 -0.20
CA LEU A 91 -0.80 -4.95 0.42
C LEU A 91 0.25 -5.71 1.23
N SER A 92 1.52 -5.46 0.96
CA SER A 92 2.65 -5.97 1.73
C SER A 92 3.51 -4.81 2.22
N ILE A 93 3.87 -4.83 3.50
CA ILE A 93 4.74 -3.84 4.13
C ILE A 93 5.89 -4.61 4.80
N SER A 94 7.12 -4.28 4.42
CA SER A 94 8.34 -4.88 4.99
C SER A 94 9.50 -3.88 4.99
N ASP A 95 10.66 -4.33 5.48
CA ASP A 95 11.94 -3.62 5.38
C ASP A 95 12.37 -3.34 3.93
N GLN A 96 11.88 -4.13 2.97
CA GLN A 96 12.10 -3.92 1.54
C GLN A 96 11.21 -2.83 0.93
N GLY A 97 10.24 -2.32 1.69
CA GLY A 97 9.32 -1.27 1.28
C GLY A 97 7.84 -1.68 1.36
N ILE A 98 7.01 -0.95 0.63
CA ILE A 98 5.58 -1.14 0.56
C ILE A 98 5.21 -1.55 -0.87
N GLN A 99 4.43 -2.61 -1.01
CA GLN A 99 3.98 -3.12 -2.30
C GLN A 99 2.47 -3.25 -2.28
N LEU A 100 1.81 -2.62 -3.26
CA LEU A 100 0.38 -2.72 -3.49
C LEU A 100 0.13 -3.24 -4.90
N GLN A 101 -0.59 -4.35 -5.00
CA GLN A 101 -0.92 -4.99 -6.26
C GLN A 101 -2.42 -5.25 -6.37
N SER A 102 -2.97 -5.09 -7.56
CA SER A 102 -4.35 -5.45 -7.87
C SER A 102 -4.52 -5.67 -9.36
N ALA A 103 -5.49 -6.50 -9.75
CA ALA A 103 -5.87 -6.69 -11.15
C ALA A 103 -6.58 -5.46 -11.73
N GLY A 104 -7.23 -4.65 -10.88
CA GLY A 104 -7.99 -3.46 -11.25
C GLY A 104 -7.53 -2.19 -10.54
N TYR A 105 -7.89 -1.04 -11.11
CA TYR A 105 -7.56 0.26 -10.53
C TYR A 105 -8.36 0.53 -9.24
N ALA A 106 -9.55 -0.03 -9.11
CA ALA A 106 -10.38 0.09 -7.91
C ALA A 106 -9.69 -0.56 -6.70
N GLY A 107 -9.15 -1.78 -6.86
CA GLY A 107 -8.40 -2.43 -5.79
C GLY A 107 -7.14 -1.66 -5.40
N LEU A 108 -6.42 -1.08 -6.36
CA LEU A 108 -5.31 -0.18 -6.04
C LEU A 108 -5.76 1.07 -5.27
N TYR A 109 -6.92 1.62 -5.60
CA TYR A 109 -7.45 2.79 -4.89
C TYR A 109 -7.86 2.44 -3.45
N TYR A 110 -8.52 1.30 -3.23
CA TYR A 110 -8.91 0.88 -1.87
C TYR A 110 -7.74 0.45 -0.98
N GLY A 111 -6.64 -0.02 -1.57
CA GLY A 111 -5.46 -0.40 -0.81
C GLY A 111 -4.59 0.76 -0.32
N LEU A 112 -4.85 1.98 -0.80
CA LEU A 112 -4.14 3.23 -0.42
C LEU A 112 -4.86 4.00 0.70
#